data_AF-A0A0J9BMI9-F1
#
_entry.id   AF-A0A0J9BMI9-F1
#
_cell.length_a   1.000
_cell.length_b   1.000
_cell.length_c   1.000
_cell.angle_alpha   90.00
_cell.angle_beta   90.00
_cell.angle_gamma   90.00
#
_symmetry.space_group_name_H-M   'P 1'
#
loop_
_entity.id
_entity.type
_entity.pdbx_description
1 polymer ?
#
loop_
_entity_poly.entity_id
_entity_poly.type
_entity_poly.pdbx_seq_one_letter_code
_entity_poly.pdbx_strand_id
1 'polypeptide(L)'
;MKKNDVLLGQAARAHHLEWETYLMWAADSFKLNHNATRLEGNTLAKLIPVVSPHVAHDDLEQLESFEEYEYPNEIGPSVYDIHGSCLADIDWMAERLDKVL
;
A
#
# COMPACT_ATOMS: atom_id res chain seq x y z
N MET A 1 5.36 -18.03 17.92
CA MET A 1 4.59 -17.39 16.83
C MET A 1 3.13 -17.41 17.25
N LYS A 2 2.55 -16.25 17.62
CA LYS A 2 1.13 -16.18 18.01
C LYS A 2 0.26 -16.27 16.74
N LYS A 3 -0.87 -16.95 16.85
CA LYS A 3 -1.66 -17.51 15.74
C LYS A 3 -2.46 -16.50 14.90
N ASN A 4 -2.29 -15.19 15.09
CA ASN A 4 -3.28 -14.19 14.67
C ASN A 4 -2.73 -13.01 13.84
N ASP A 5 -1.45 -13.00 13.48
CA ASP A 5 -0.88 -11.90 12.69
C ASP A 5 -0.96 -12.26 11.20
N VAL A 6 -2.18 -12.36 10.66
CA VAL A 6 -2.37 -12.54 9.23
C VAL A 6 -2.38 -11.16 8.58
N LEU A 7 -1.34 -10.88 7.78
CA LEU A 7 -1.23 -9.65 7.02
C LEU A 7 -2.32 -9.60 5.94
N LEU A 8 -2.70 -8.38 5.51
CA LEU A 8 -3.78 -8.15 4.53
C LEU A 8 -3.68 -9.06 3.29
N GLY A 9 -2.48 -9.18 2.72
CA GLY A 9 -2.22 -10.04 1.55
C GLY A 9 -2.12 -11.54 1.83
N GLN A 10 -1.95 -11.97 3.08
CA GLN A 10 -1.94 -13.38 3.46
C GLN A 10 -3.37 -13.91 3.69
N ALA A 11 -4.23 -13.10 4.29
CA ALA A 11 -5.63 -13.45 4.50
C ALA A 11 -6.39 -13.48 3.16
N ALA A 12 -6.12 -12.51 2.27
CA ALA A 12 -6.71 -12.49 0.93
C ALA A 12 -6.42 -13.79 0.14
N ARG A 13 -5.20 -14.34 0.26
CA ARG A 13 -4.81 -15.60 -0.39
C ARG A 13 -5.44 -16.85 0.24
N ALA A 14 -5.81 -16.82 1.52
CA ALA A 14 -6.43 -17.98 2.17
C ALA A 14 -7.94 -18.09 1.86
N HIS A 15 -8.59 -16.98 1.50
CA HIS A 15 -10.05 -16.87 1.42
C HIS A 15 -10.55 -16.53 0.00
N HIS A 16 -9.95 -17.12 -1.05
CA HIS A 16 -10.23 -16.82 -2.46
C HIS A 16 -11.73 -16.78 -2.88
N LEU A 17 -12.64 -17.44 -2.14
CA LEU A 17 -14.08 -17.45 -2.43
C LEU A 17 -14.87 -16.29 -1.79
N GLU A 18 -14.26 -15.49 -0.91
CA GLU A 18 -14.93 -14.45 -0.10
C GLU A 18 -14.10 -13.15 -0.05
N TRP A 19 -13.41 -12.81 -1.14
CA TRP A 19 -12.44 -11.71 -1.18
C TRP A 19 -13.07 -10.35 -0.84
N GLU A 20 -14.26 -10.07 -1.38
CA GLU A 20 -14.98 -8.81 -1.16
C GLU A 20 -15.34 -8.66 0.31
N THR A 21 -15.84 -9.74 0.91
CA THR A 21 -16.22 -9.80 2.32
C THR A 21 -15.02 -9.51 3.22
N TYR A 22 -13.86 -10.10 2.93
CA TYR A 22 -12.64 -9.86 3.70
C TYR A 22 -12.16 -8.41 3.60
N LEU A 23 -12.08 -7.87 2.37
CA LEU A 23 -11.62 -6.50 2.17
C LEU A 23 -12.58 -5.48 2.77
N MET A 24 -13.89 -5.73 2.71
CA MET A 24 -14.88 -4.87 3.36
C MET A 24 -14.67 -4.84 4.88
N TRP A 25 -14.44 -6.00 5.50
CA TRP A 25 -14.14 -6.05 6.94
C TRP A 25 -12.84 -5.33 7.31
N ALA A 26 -11.78 -5.53 6.51
CA ALA A 26 -10.48 -4.89 6.76
C ALA A 26 -10.58 -3.36 6.63
N ALA A 27 -11.31 -2.90 5.61
CA ALA A 27 -11.64 -1.52 5.37
C ALA A 27 -12.38 -0.87 6.52
N ASP A 28 -13.43 -1.52 7.02
CA ASP A 28 -14.22 -1.01 8.12
C ASP A 28 -13.44 -1.00 9.43
N SER A 29 -12.58 -1.99 9.65
CA SER A 29 -11.66 -2.01 10.79
C SER A 29 -10.69 -0.83 10.77
N PHE A 30 -10.16 -0.47 9.59
CA PHE A 30 -9.31 0.71 9.43
C PHE A 30 -10.07 2.02 9.71
N LYS A 31 -11.30 2.17 9.16
CA LYS A 31 -12.18 3.32 9.41
C LYS A 31 -12.44 3.54 10.91
N LEU A 32 -12.74 2.47 11.63
CA LEU A 32 -13.02 2.51 13.06
C LEU A 32 -11.82 3.04 13.87
N ASN A 33 -10.60 2.66 13.48
CA ASN A 33 -9.39 3.13 14.17
C ASN A 33 -9.12 4.62 13.91
N HIS A 34 -9.36 5.08 12.67
CA HIS A 34 -9.09 6.46 12.27
C HIS A 34 -10.20 7.47 12.62
N ASN A 35 -11.21 7.09 13.42
CA ASN A 35 -12.41 7.91 13.67
C ASN A 35 -13.06 8.44 12.37
N ALA A 36 -12.92 7.69 11.28
CA ALA A 36 -13.48 8.11 10.01
C ALA A 36 -14.99 7.88 10.03
N THR A 37 -15.76 8.97 10.06
CA THR A 37 -17.22 8.91 9.94
C THR A 37 -17.61 8.27 8.62
N ARG A 38 -18.54 7.31 8.71
CA ARG A 38 -19.20 6.56 7.63
C ARG A 38 -19.02 7.20 6.25
N LEU A 39 -18.02 6.74 5.51
CA LEU A 39 -17.92 7.00 4.07
C LEU A 39 -18.89 6.09 3.35
N GLU A 40 -19.76 6.66 2.52
CA GLU A 40 -20.57 5.89 1.59
C GLU A 40 -19.72 5.45 0.39
N GLY A 41 -19.83 4.17 -0.01
CA GLY A 41 -19.21 3.63 -1.22
C GLY A 41 -17.77 3.10 -1.09
N ASN A 42 -17.22 2.66 -2.24
CA ASN A 42 -15.86 2.14 -2.44
C ASN A 42 -14.80 3.26 -2.33
N THR A 43 -14.63 3.87 -1.16
CA THR A 43 -13.63 4.94 -1.00
C THR A 43 -12.71 4.73 0.17
N LEU A 44 -12.15 3.53 0.24
CA LEU A 44 -10.99 3.23 1.08
C LEU A 44 -9.82 4.16 0.79
N ALA A 45 -9.58 4.44 -0.50
CA ALA A 45 -8.51 5.31 -0.94
C ALA A 45 -8.54 6.68 -0.25
N LYS A 46 -9.73 7.28 -0.09
CA LYS A 46 -9.91 8.60 0.55
C LYS A 46 -9.54 8.63 2.03
N LEU A 47 -9.52 7.48 2.70
CA LEU A 47 -9.25 7.40 4.13
C LEU A 47 -7.77 7.38 4.47
N ILE A 48 -6.94 6.96 3.53
CA ILE A 48 -5.53 6.75 3.79
C ILE A 48 -4.79 7.99 3.29
N PRO A 49 -4.42 8.93 4.17
CA PRO A 49 -3.94 10.25 3.76
C PRO A 49 -2.62 10.19 2.99
N VAL A 50 -1.77 9.19 3.27
CA VAL A 50 -0.51 8.94 2.56
C VAL A 50 -0.28 7.43 2.50
N VAL A 51 0.10 6.91 1.33
CA VAL A 51 0.53 5.51 1.16
C VAL A 51 1.99 5.47 0.73
N SER A 52 2.79 4.63 1.39
CA SER A 52 4.17 4.36 0.98
C SER A 52 4.30 2.94 0.45
N PRO A 53 4.06 2.72 -0.86
CA PRO A 53 4.24 1.40 -1.46
C PRO A 53 5.71 1.01 -1.43
N HIS A 54 5.96 -0.28 -1.20
CA HIS A 54 7.31 -0.83 -1.26
C HIS A 54 7.65 -1.14 -2.71
N VAL A 55 8.20 -0.15 -3.40
CA VAL A 55 8.65 -0.26 -4.79
C VAL A 55 10.01 -0.97 -4.78
N ALA A 56 10.03 -2.24 -5.20
CA ALA A 56 11.29 -2.97 -5.39
C ALA A 56 12.06 -2.37 -6.58
N HIS A 57 13.33 -2.74 -6.72
CA HIS A 57 14.25 -2.20 -7.74
C HIS A 57 13.64 -2.08 -9.15
N ASP A 58 12.73 -2.99 -9.53
CA ASP A 58 12.20 -3.12 -10.89
C ASP A 58 10.68 -2.88 -11.00
N ASP A 59 10.00 -2.47 -9.93
CA ASP A 59 8.52 -2.58 -9.83
C ASP A 59 7.80 -1.22 -9.84
N LEU A 60 8.12 -0.39 -10.84
CA LEU A 60 7.42 0.88 -11.09
C LEU A 60 5.98 0.68 -11.59
N GLU A 61 5.66 -0.49 -12.14
CA GLU A 61 4.32 -0.87 -12.62
C GLU A 61 3.25 -0.76 -11.52
N GLN A 62 3.62 -0.99 -10.25
CA GLN A 62 2.69 -0.78 -9.14
C GLN A 62 2.22 0.66 -9.02
N LEU A 63 3.06 1.64 -9.38
CA LEU A 63 2.70 3.06 -9.32
C LEU A 63 1.71 3.45 -10.42
N GLU A 64 1.80 2.82 -11.59
CA GLU A 64 0.86 3.04 -12.70
C GLU A 64 -0.59 2.74 -12.28
N SER A 65 -0.79 1.73 -11.42
CA SER A 65 -2.13 1.43 -10.90
C SER A 65 -2.72 2.60 -10.10
N PHE A 66 -1.91 3.34 -9.34
CA PHE A 66 -2.40 4.50 -8.59
C PHE A 66 -2.78 5.66 -9.50
N GLU A 67 -2.10 5.83 -10.64
CA GLU A 67 -2.48 6.81 -11.67
C GLU A 67 -3.78 6.40 -12.36
N GLU A 68 -3.92 5.14 -12.78
CA GLU A 68 -5.12 4.62 -13.46
C GLU A 68 -6.40 4.80 -12.61
N TYR A 69 -6.27 4.61 -11.29
CA TYR A 69 -7.39 4.77 -10.35
C TYR A 69 -7.55 6.18 -9.78
N GLU A 70 -6.80 7.17 -10.29
CA GLU A 70 -6.81 8.57 -9.83
C GLU A 70 -6.74 8.67 -8.29
N TYR A 71 -5.73 8.03 -7.69
CA TYR A 71 -5.62 7.98 -6.23
C TYR A 71 -5.54 9.41 -5.65
N PRO A 72 -6.48 9.82 -4.78
CA PRO A 72 -6.68 11.23 -4.46
C PRO A 72 -5.70 11.79 -3.43
N ASN A 73 -4.84 10.94 -2.86
CA ASN A 73 -3.98 11.24 -1.73
C ASN A 73 -2.50 11.11 -2.11
N GLU A 74 -1.61 11.64 -1.28
CA GLU A 74 -0.17 11.61 -1.56
C GLU A 74 0.40 10.18 -1.53
N ILE A 75 1.37 9.92 -2.40
CA ILE A 75 2.07 8.64 -2.47
C ILE A 75 3.55 8.91 -2.20
N GLY A 76 4.12 8.18 -1.24
CA GLY A 76 5.53 8.26 -0.85
C GLY A 76 6.26 6.97 -1.18
N PRO A 77 6.61 6.71 -2.45
CA PRO A 77 7.23 5.46 -2.87
C PRO A 77 8.62 5.28 -2.25
N SER A 78 8.92 4.05 -1.85
CA SER A 78 10.23 3.73 -1.28
C SER A 78 11.32 3.77 -2.35
N VAL A 79 12.39 4.54 -2.12
CA VAL A 79 13.58 4.60 -3.01
C VAL A 79 14.70 3.65 -2.59
N TYR A 80 14.56 2.98 -1.44
CA TYR A 80 15.59 2.09 -0.89
C TYR A 80 14.98 0.79 -0.36
N ASP A 81 15.67 -0.32 -0.61
CA ASP A 81 15.35 -1.63 -0.04
C ASP A 81 16.08 -1.82 1.29
N ILE A 82 15.34 -1.74 2.39
CA ILE A 82 15.86 -1.93 3.75
C ILE A 82 16.27 -3.37 4.06
N HIS A 83 15.86 -4.33 3.24
CA HIS A 83 16.22 -5.74 3.39
C HIS A 83 17.49 -6.10 2.60
N GLY A 84 17.87 -5.25 1.65
CA GLY A 84 19.10 -5.38 0.89
C GLY A 84 20.33 -5.29 1.78
N SER A 85 21.32 -6.14 1.53
CA SER A 85 22.62 -6.06 2.20
C SER A 85 23.51 -4.92 1.68
N CYS A 86 23.15 -4.30 0.55
CA CYS A 86 23.83 -3.14 0.02
C CYS A 86 23.34 -1.85 0.69
N LEU A 87 24.30 -1.05 1.16
CA LEU A 87 24.06 0.37 1.39
C LEU A 87 23.88 1.04 0.03
N ALA A 88 22.77 1.76 -0.13
CA ALA A 88 22.55 2.55 -1.33
C ALA A 88 23.34 3.86 -1.26
N ASP A 89 23.93 4.22 -2.39
CA ASP A 89 24.61 5.49 -2.58
C ASP A 89 23.59 6.63 -2.78
N ILE A 90 23.98 7.87 -2.43
CA ILE A 90 23.08 9.03 -2.54
C ILE A 90 22.69 9.28 -3.99
N ASP A 91 23.63 9.17 -4.94
CA ASP A 91 23.35 9.42 -6.35
C ASP A 91 22.36 8.37 -6.89
N TRP A 92 22.50 7.12 -6.45
CA TRP A 92 21.59 6.03 -6.78
C TRP A 92 20.17 6.23 -6.21
N MET A 93 20.05 6.82 -5.02
CA MET A 93 18.73 7.16 -4.44
C MET A 93 18.10 8.34 -5.17
N ALA A 94 18.90 9.33 -5.56
CA ALA A 94 18.43 10.50 -6.33
C ALA A 94 17.93 10.08 -7.72
N GLU A 95 18.68 9.25 -8.45
CA GLU A 95 18.24 8.69 -9.74
C GLU A 95 16.92 7.91 -9.63
N ARG A 96 16.65 7.30 -8.48
CA ARG A 96 15.37 6.63 -8.23
C ARG A 96 14.24 7.59 -7.99
N LEU A 97 14.48 8.65 -7.22
CA LEU A 97 13.48 9.67 -6.99
C LEU A 97 13.06 10.33 -8.32
N ASP A 98 14.02 10.60 -9.20
CA ASP A 98 13.78 11.17 -10.53
C ASP A 98 12.95 10.26 -11.46
N LYS A 99 12.97 8.93 -11.24
CA LYS A 99 12.15 8.00 -12.03
C LYS A 99 10.70 7.93 -11.57
N VAL A 100 10.41 8.45 -10.38
CA VAL A 100 9.15 8.26 -9.69
C VAL A 100 8.37 9.57 -9.54
N LEU A 101 9.03 10.71 -9.74
CA LEU A 101 8.43 12.04 -9.87
C LEU A 101 8.07 12.35 -11.33
#